data_AF-A0A5C5RWQ8-F1
#
_entry.id   AF-A0A5C5RWQ8-F1
#
_cell.length_a   1.000
_cell.length_b   1.000
_cell.length_c   1.000
_cell.angle_alpha   90.00
_cell.angle_beta   90.00
_cell.angle_gamma   90.00
#
_symmetry.space_group_name_H-M   'P 1'
#
loop_
_entity.id
_entity.type
_entity.pdbx_description
1 polymer ?
#
loop_
_entity_poly.entity_id
_entity_poly.type
_entity_poly.pdbx_seq_one_letter_code
_entity_poly.pdbx_strand_id
1 'polypeptide(L)'
;MNTPSSYDDSLLYVHIDTWEYQCCGTAPRVGAELSGTLTVYRSELPGHRAPEVTGFDPRTGLVHLGSTVAQLGHGLSEPDGELLLALGWHESDARPAVTGIIERVVEETGRFLPIGEDRTLLVDPDSREFHDVDEATRWPEEQLESGGAATIGVVVGLRVTELRIPTDAEIEERLADEERAERTLHLTGPTECFGSAVPREGDCIVVDLSDRRLDKGGVLAHLTRVVRGEVLQASAMSAFGRDAEIFGVLYTEPDPNDPPTELMVRLLVEPDDVETA
;
A
#
# COMPACT_ATOMS: atom_id res chain seq x y z
N MET A 1 -15.72 4.76 37.53
CA MET A 1 -14.27 4.83 37.74
C MET A 1 -13.80 3.41 37.99
N ASN A 2 -13.28 2.76 36.95
CA ASN A 2 -12.64 1.43 36.95
C ASN A 2 -12.11 1.27 35.52
N THR A 3 -10.94 1.83 35.23
CA THR A 3 -10.23 1.59 33.98
C THR A 3 -9.17 0.55 34.30
N PRO A 4 -9.33 -0.72 33.93
CA PRO A 4 -8.23 -1.66 34.01
C PRO A 4 -7.33 -1.40 32.79
N SER A 5 -6.08 -1.04 33.02
CA SER A 5 -5.01 -1.50 32.13
C SER A 5 -3.67 -1.39 32.86
N SER A 6 -3.24 -2.49 33.46
CA SER A 6 -1.81 -2.78 33.54
C SER A 6 -1.42 -3.29 32.16
N TYR A 7 -1.08 -2.39 31.25
CA TYR A 7 -0.36 -2.81 30.05
C TYR A 7 0.92 -3.51 30.55
N ASP A 8 1.16 -4.73 30.06
CA ASP A 8 2.45 -5.37 30.24
C ASP A 8 3.40 -4.64 29.30
N ASP A 9 4.25 -3.76 29.83
CA ASP A 9 5.19 -2.91 29.06
C ASP A 9 6.15 -3.72 28.16
N SER A 10 6.08 -5.06 28.20
CA SER A 10 6.85 -5.98 27.37
C SER A 10 6.19 -6.33 26.01
N LEU A 11 4.91 -6.01 25.80
CA LEU A 11 4.20 -6.35 24.56
C LEU A 11 4.23 -5.22 23.54
N LEU A 12 4.53 -5.56 22.29
CA LEU A 12 4.39 -4.67 21.15
C LEU A 12 2.97 -4.81 20.59
N TYR A 13 2.18 -3.74 20.65
CA TYR A 13 0.85 -3.73 20.04
C TYR A 13 0.95 -3.33 18.57
N VAL A 14 0.49 -4.22 17.68
CA VAL A 14 0.45 -3.97 16.23
C VAL A 14 -0.95 -4.22 15.69
N HIS A 15 -1.40 -3.34 14.80
CA HIS A 15 -2.65 -3.41 14.07
C HIS A 15 -2.46 -4.28 12.83
N ILE A 16 -3.47 -5.08 12.50
CA ILE A 16 -3.47 -5.93 11.34
C ILE A 16 -4.83 -5.77 10.66
N ASP A 17 -4.81 -5.24 9.45
CA ASP A 17 -6.02 -5.09 8.66
C ASP A 17 -6.59 -6.47 8.31
N THR A 18 -7.93 -6.57 8.27
CA THR A 18 -8.63 -7.82 7.95
C THR A 18 -8.14 -8.47 6.66
N TRP A 19 -7.85 -7.66 5.64
CA TRP A 19 -7.34 -8.11 4.35
C TRP A 19 -6.00 -8.85 4.44
N GLU A 20 -5.09 -8.41 5.32
CA GLU A 20 -3.72 -8.90 5.41
C GLU A 20 -3.67 -10.38 5.85
N TYR A 21 -4.35 -10.73 6.95
CA TYR A 21 -4.39 -12.11 7.44
C TYR A 21 -5.39 -13.02 6.71
N GLN A 22 -6.12 -12.49 5.73
CA GLN A 22 -7.04 -13.25 4.88
C GLN A 22 -6.43 -13.62 3.53
N CYS A 23 -5.62 -12.74 2.94
CA CYS A 23 -4.88 -13.05 1.72
C CYS A 23 -3.70 -13.97 1.98
N CYS A 24 -2.90 -13.58 2.96
CA CYS A 24 -1.46 -13.78 2.87
C CYS A 24 -0.85 -14.12 4.24
N GLY A 25 -1.51 -13.73 5.34
CA GLY A 25 -1.19 -14.16 6.70
C GLY A 25 -1.97 -15.40 7.19
N THR A 26 -1.80 -15.70 8.48
CA THR A 26 -2.63 -16.69 9.19
C THR A 26 -3.52 -15.96 10.19
N ALA A 27 -4.76 -16.42 10.38
CA ALA A 27 -5.69 -15.86 11.36
C ALA A 27 -5.01 -15.69 12.73
N PRO A 28 -4.89 -14.46 13.26
CA PRO A 28 -4.23 -14.21 14.54
C PRO A 28 -4.90 -14.97 15.69
N ARG A 29 -4.11 -15.69 16.47
CA ARG A 29 -4.57 -16.50 17.61
C ARG A 29 -3.57 -16.43 18.76
N VAL A 30 -4.07 -16.34 19.98
CA VAL A 30 -3.22 -16.40 21.19
C VAL A 30 -2.37 -17.67 21.20
N GLY A 31 -1.07 -17.51 21.46
CA GLY A 31 -0.05 -18.55 21.46
C GLY A 31 0.52 -18.91 20.09
N ALA A 32 -0.01 -18.36 18.99
CA ALA A 32 0.56 -18.55 17.66
C ALA A 32 1.78 -17.63 17.42
N GLU A 33 2.70 -18.10 16.58
CA GLU A 33 3.77 -17.25 16.05
C GLU A 33 3.21 -16.36 14.93
N LEU A 34 3.67 -15.12 14.88
CA LEU A 34 3.34 -14.14 13.86
C LEU A 34 4.63 -13.46 13.39
N SER A 35 4.77 -13.29 12.09
CA SER A 35 5.87 -12.55 11.48
C SER A 35 5.34 -11.62 10.40
N GLY A 36 5.88 -10.42 10.22
CA GLY A 36 5.49 -9.50 9.14
C GLY A 36 6.33 -8.22 9.11
N THR A 37 6.14 -7.39 8.10
CA THR A 37 6.79 -6.06 8.01
C THR A 37 6.08 -5.06 8.91
N LEU A 38 6.85 -4.19 9.55
CA LEU A 38 6.37 -3.23 10.54
C LEU A 38 6.35 -1.82 9.94
N THR A 39 5.16 -1.24 9.87
CA THR A 39 4.94 0.12 9.37
C THR A 39 4.28 0.96 10.45
N VAL A 40 4.62 2.26 10.53
CA VAL A 40 4.02 3.20 11.47
C VAL A 40 3.14 4.20 10.73
N TYR A 41 1.91 4.36 11.20
CA TYR A 41 0.94 5.30 10.63
C TYR A 41 0.45 6.27 11.69
N ARG A 42 0.03 7.45 11.25
CA ARG A 42 -0.71 8.38 12.09
C ARG A 42 -2.10 7.81 12.35
N SER A 43 -2.51 7.85 13.60
CA SER A 43 -3.82 7.40 14.03
C SER A 43 -4.37 8.29 15.11
N GLU A 44 -5.57 8.79 14.88
CA GLU A 44 -6.33 9.57 15.87
C GLU A 44 -7.20 8.64 16.75
N LEU A 45 -6.98 7.32 16.64
CA LEU A 45 -7.77 6.33 17.35
C LEU A 45 -7.34 6.19 18.81
N PRO A 46 -8.31 6.07 19.74
CA PRO A 46 -8.01 5.79 21.13
C PRO A 46 -7.54 4.34 21.31
N GLY A 47 -6.41 4.14 22.00
CA GLY A 47 -5.90 2.81 22.39
C GLY A 47 -4.78 2.27 21.47
N HIS A 48 -3.99 1.33 22.01
CA HIS A 48 -2.93 0.58 21.30
C HIS A 48 -2.02 1.41 20.39
N ARG A 49 -1.49 2.49 20.96
CA ARG A 49 -0.55 3.40 20.30
C ARG A 49 0.82 2.75 20.14
N ALA A 50 1.55 3.22 19.14
CA ALA A 50 2.96 2.94 19.01
C ALA A 50 3.73 3.47 20.24
N PRO A 51 4.90 2.87 20.57
CA PRO A 51 5.82 3.45 21.55
C PRO A 51 6.27 4.88 21.16
N GLU A 52 6.87 5.60 22.09
CA GLU A 52 7.39 6.95 21.82
C GLU A 52 8.48 6.92 20.73
N VAL A 53 8.44 7.89 19.82
CA VAL A 53 9.47 8.10 18.80
C VAL A 53 10.75 8.57 19.47
N THR A 54 11.83 7.83 19.24
CA THR A 54 13.17 8.10 19.77
C THR A 54 14.16 8.55 18.70
N GLY A 55 13.81 8.38 17.42
CA GLY A 55 14.62 8.80 16.28
C GLY A 55 13.88 8.61 14.97
N PHE A 56 14.26 9.38 13.95
CA PHE A 56 13.71 9.30 12.60
C PHE A 56 14.82 9.61 11.60
N ASP A 57 14.95 8.75 10.60
CA ASP A 57 15.80 9.00 9.43
C ASP A 57 14.93 9.36 8.22
N PRO A 58 14.89 10.65 7.81
CA PRO A 58 14.06 11.10 6.71
C PRO A 58 14.50 10.57 5.35
N ARG A 59 15.75 10.11 5.19
CA ARG A 59 16.22 9.52 3.93
C ARG A 59 15.62 8.14 3.72
N THR A 60 15.61 7.32 4.76
CA THR A 60 15.20 5.91 4.67
C THR A 60 13.74 5.71 5.06
N GLY A 61 13.15 6.68 5.75
CA GLY A 61 11.81 6.59 6.34
C GLY A 61 11.78 5.72 7.60
N LEU A 62 12.93 5.32 8.16
CA LEU A 62 12.97 4.48 9.35
C LEU A 62 12.67 5.30 10.61
N VAL A 63 11.71 4.82 11.40
CA VAL A 63 11.28 5.41 12.67
C VAL A 63 11.67 4.49 13.81
N HIS A 64 12.45 5.01 14.75
CA HIS A 64 12.85 4.30 15.97
C HIS A 64 11.82 4.55 17.08
N LEU A 65 11.22 3.49 17.62
CA LEU A 65 10.13 3.53 18.59
C LEU A 65 10.54 2.70 19.82
N GLY A 66 11.17 3.33 20.82
CA GLY A 66 11.78 2.62 21.94
C GLY A 66 12.80 1.57 21.50
N SER A 67 12.50 0.28 21.67
CA SER A 67 13.34 -0.85 21.26
C SER A 67 12.99 -1.46 19.90
N THR A 68 12.03 -0.88 19.16
CA THR A 68 11.65 -1.35 17.83
C THR A 68 11.95 -0.31 16.75
N VAL A 69 11.89 -0.74 15.49
CA VAL A 69 12.06 0.10 14.31
C VAL A 69 10.96 -0.25 13.32
N ALA A 70 10.31 0.76 12.74
CA ALA A 70 9.24 0.60 11.75
C ALA A 70 9.49 1.50 10.53
N GLN A 71 8.93 1.14 9.38
CA GLN A 71 8.91 2.00 8.20
C GLN A 71 7.82 3.07 8.36
N LEU A 72 8.11 4.33 8.01
CA LEU A 72 7.09 5.37 7.98
C LEU A 72 6.05 5.06 6.90
N GLY A 73 4.78 5.04 7.28
CA GLY A 73 3.67 4.77 6.39
C GLY A 73 3.43 5.88 5.37
N HIS A 74 2.81 5.50 4.24
CA HIS A 74 2.49 6.41 3.16
C HIS A 74 1.65 7.61 3.63
N GLY A 75 1.91 8.79 3.04
CA GLY A 75 1.18 10.02 3.32
C GLY A 75 1.73 10.85 4.49
N LEU A 76 2.82 10.40 5.12
CA LEU A 76 3.54 11.13 6.16
C LEU A 76 4.94 11.51 5.67
N SER A 77 5.33 12.76 5.91
CA SER A 77 6.71 13.24 5.71
C SER A 77 7.58 13.10 6.96
N GLU A 78 6.95 12.98 8.13
CA GLU A 78 7.59 12.78 9.43
C GLU A 78 6.62 12.05 10.38
N PRO A 79 7.12 11.35 11.42
CA PRO A 79 6.28 10.67 12.40
C PRO A 79 5.67 11.67 13.39
N ASP A 80 4.62 12.37 12.98
CA ASP A 80 3.92 13.38 13.78
C ASP A 80 2.61 12.87 14.43
N GLY A 81 2.22 13.55 15.51
CA GLY A 81 0.96 13.28 16.19
C GLY A 81 0.93 11.95 16.94
N GLU A 82 -0.26 11.34 16.97
CA GLU A 82 -0.47 10.05 17.59
C GLU A 82 -0.24 8.94 16.56
N LEU A 83 0.55 7.94 16.91
CA LEU A 83 1.00 6.91 15.98
C LEU A 83 0.50 5.53 16.41
N LEU A 84 0.30 4.64 15.44
CA LEU A 84 0.12 3.21 15.63
C LEU A 84 1.12 2.42 14.79
N LEU A 85 1.37 1.19 15.22
CA LEU A 85 2.14 0.22 14.43
C LEU A 85 1.18 -0.69 13.69
N ALA A 86 1.46 -0.99 12.44
CA ALA A 86 0.73 -1.93 11.61
C ALA A 86 1.67 -3.04 11.10
N LEU A 87 1.14 -4.24 10.95
CA LEU A 87 1.85 -5.39 10.41
C LEU A 87 1.27 -5.76 9.04
N GLY A 88 2.14 -5.97 8.04
CA GLY A 88 1.74 -6.36 6.68
C GLY A 88 2.58 -7.51 6.09
N TRP A 89 2.06 -8.11 5.02
CA TRP A 89 2.71 -9.19 4.25
C TRP A 89 2.82 -8.94 2.75
N HIS A 90 2.16 -7.89 2.24
CA HIS A 90 2.20 -7.55 0.82
C HIS A 90 3.45 -6.78 0.42
N GLU A 91 4.17 -6.25 1.41
CA GLU A 91 5.38 -5.50 1.20
C GLU A 91 6.56 -6.48 1.05
N SER A 92 7.05 -6.59 -0.18
CA SER A 92 8.19 -7.45 -0.53
C SER A 92 9.51 -6.69 -0.56
N ASP A 93 9.49 -5.41 -0.17
CA ASP A 93 10.60 -4.49 -0.14
C ASP A 93 11.34 -4.51 1.21
N ALA A 94 12.50 -3.86 1.24
CA ALA A 94 13.40 -3.85 2.38
C ALA A 94 12.87 -3.01 3.55
N ARG A 95 12.00 -3.60 4.38
CA ARG A 95 11.41 -2.97 5.57
C ARG A 95 11.75 -3.70 6.87
N PRO A 96 11.70 -3.01 8.03
CA PRO A 96 11.79 -3.67 9.32
C PRO A 96 10.74 -4.77 9.44
N ALA A 97 11.16 -5.93 9.91
CA ALA A 97 10.28 -7.08 10.11
C ALA A 97 10.39 -7.59 11.54
N VAL A 98 9.26 -8.00 12.10
CA VAL A 98 9.17 -8.51 13.47
C VAL A 98 8.61 -9.92 13.45
N THR A 99 9.13 -10.76 14.33
CA THR A 99 8.57 -12.08 14.66
C THR A 99 8.32 -12.14 16.16
N GLY A 100 7.21 -12.77 16.55
CA GLY A 100 6.89 -12.94 17.96
C GLY A 100 5.75 -13.91 18.20
N ILE A 101 5.46 -14.13 19.48
CA ILE A 101 4.32 -14.94 19.93
C ILE A 101 3.17 -14.00 20.30
N ILE A 102 2.00 -14.27 19.74
CA ILE A 102 0.78 -13.53 20.06
C ILE A 102 0.36 -13.89 21.47
N GLU A 103 0.22 -12.89 22.34
CA GLU A 103 -0.25 -13.09 23.72
C GLU A 103 -1.62 -12.48 23.99
N ARG A 104 -2.05 -11.59 23.10
CA ARG A 104 -3.37 -10.97 23.14
C ARG A 104 -3.85 -10.74 21.73
N VAL A 105 -5.12 -11.02 21.47
CA VAL A 105 -5.82 -10.62 20.25
C VAL A 105 -7.00 -9.76 20.67
N VAL A 106 -7.10 -8.57 20.08
CA VAL A 106 -8.18 -7.62 20.28
C VAL A 106 -8.84 -7.42 18.94
N GLU A 107 -10.07 -7.91 18.78
CA GLU A 107 -10.88 -7.66 17.60
C GLU A 107 -11.28 -6.19 17.55
N GLU A 108 -11.09 -5.55 16.40
CA GLU A 108 -11.58 -4.21 16.14
C GLU A 108 -12.83 -4.28 15.25
N THR A 109 -13.92 -3.69 15.72
CA THR A 109 -15.19 -3.59 14.98
C THR A 109 -15.57 -2.14 14.75
N GLY A 110 -16.24 -1.84 13.64
CA GLY A 110 -16.77 -0.51 13.36
C GLY A 110 -17.96 -0.57 12.40
N ARG A 111 -18.74 0.51 12.35
CA ARG A 111 -19.86 0.64 11.41
C ARG A 111 -19.38 1.28 10.12
N PHE A 112 -19.76 0.69 8.99
CA PHE A 112 -19.53 1.29 7.68
C PHE A 112 -20.65 2.27 7.33
N LEU A 113 -20.27 3.48 6.96
CA LEU A 113 -21.17 4.53 6.45
C LEU A 113 -20.85 4.82 4.97
N PRO A 114 -21.86 4.95 4.10
CA PRO A 114 -21.63 5.42 2.74
C PRO A 114 -21.23 6.89 2.76
N ILE A 115 -20.15 7.21 2.06
CA ILE A 115 -19.67 8.57 1.82
C ILE A 115 -19.70 8.82 0.31
N GLY A 116 -19.99 10.07 -0.07
CA GLY A 116 -20.00 10.48 -1.48
C GLY A 116 -21.21 10.01 -2.29
N GLU A 117 -21.28 10.45 -3.54
CA GLU A 117 -22.32 10.04 -4.49
C GLU A 117 -22.11 8.61 -5.03
N ASP A 118 -20.86 8.13 -4.98
CA ASP A 118 -20.44 6.77 -5.31
C ASP A 118 -20.77 5.74 -4.21
N ARG A 119 -21.21 6.21 -3.04
CA ARG A 119 -21.57 5.40 -1.87
C ARG A 119 -20.41 4.52 -1.36
N THR A 120 -19.18 4.99 -1.53
CA THR A 120 -18.01 4.31 -0.97
C THR A 120 -18.17 4.15 0.53
N LEU A 121 -18.01 2.94 1.04
CA LEU A 121 -18.18 2.63 2.45
C LEU A 121 -16.90 2.98 3.21
N LEU A 122 -17.00 3.84 4.21
CA LEU A 122 -15.91 4.16 5.14
C LEU A 122 -16.36 3.86 6.57
N VAL A 123 -15.41 3.43 7.40
CA VAL A 123 -15.68 3.16 8.81
C VAL A 123 -15.94 4.47 9.55
N ASP A 124 -17.06 4.56 10.27
CA ASP A 124 -17.37 5.64 11.21
C ASP A 124 -16.37 5.60 12.38
N PRO A 125 -15.45 6.58 12.51
CA PRO A 125 -14.41 6.55 13.54
C PRO A 125 -14.97 6.46 14.95
N ASP A 126 -16.11 7.10 15.20
CA ASP A 126 -16.77 7.15 16.52
C ASP A 126 -17.48 5.85 16.89
N SER A 127 -17.57 4.90 15.95
CA SER A 127 -18.23 3.60 16.15
C SER A 127 -17.27 2.45 16.45
N ARG A 128 -15.96 2.73 16.52
CA ARG A 128 -14.95 1.70 16.73
C ARG A 128 -15.02 1.13 18.15
N GLU A 129 -15.07 -0.19 18.24
CA GLU A 129 -15.06 -0.93 19.50
C GLU A 129 -13.98 -2.01 19.46
N PHE A 130 -13.37 -2.27 20.62
CA PHE A 130 -12.28 -3.23 20.81
C PHE A 130 -12.72 -4.34 21.76
N HIS A 131 -12.57 -5.59 21.33
CA HIS A 131 -13.04 -6.77 22.06
C HIS A 131 -11.93 -7.82 22.19
N ASP A 132 -11.59 -8.23 23.40
CA ASP A 132 -10.63 -9.33 23.59
C ASP A 132 -11.19 -10.64 23.05
N VAL A 133 -10.39 -11.33 22.24
CA VAL A 133 -10.73 -12.65 21.66
C VAL A 133 -9.53 -13.58 21.73
N ASP A 134 -9.78 -14.89 21.67
CA ASP A 134 -8.70 -15.88 21.59
C ASP A 134 -8.17 -16.06 20.15
N GLU A 135 -9.01 -15.80 19.15
CA GLU A 135 -8.73 -15.97 17.72
C GLU A 135 -9.57 -15.00 16.86
N ALA A 136 -8.96 -14.45 15.81
CA ALA A 136 -9.60 -13.56 14.84
C ALA A 136 -10.41 -14.37 13.80
N THR A 137 -11.63 -14.79 14.14
CA THR A 137 -12.42 -15.72 13.31
C THR A 137 -13.42 -15.07 12.34
N ARG A 138 -13.53 -13.74 12.28
CA ARG A 138 -14.62 -13.04 11.54
C ARG A 138 -14.18 -12.49 10.18
N TRP A 139 -15.03 -12.68 9.16
CA TRP A 139 -14.85 -12.21 7.78
C TRP A 139 -15.59 -10.87 7.53
N PRO A 140 -14.97 -9.87 6.85
CA PRO A 140 -15.63 -8.63 6.44
C PRO A 140 -16.87 -8.85 5.55
N GLU A 141 -16.81 -9.84 4.65
CA GLU A 141 -17.90 -10.17 3.73
C GLU A 141 -19.15 -10.70 4.44
N GLU A 142 -19.03 -11.18 5.69
CA GLU A 142 -20.15 -11.73 6.44
C GLU A 142 -21.06 -10.65 7.06
N GLN A 143 -20.69 -9.36 7.00
CA GLN A 143 -21.39 -8.31 7.77
C GLN A 143 -21.65 -6.98 7.03
N LEU A 144 -21.63 -6.97 5.69
CA LEU A 144 -21.96 -5.76 4.91
C LEU A 144 -23.48 -5.53 4.77
N GLU A 145 -24.18 -5.36 5.89
CA GLU A 145 -25.47 -4.66 5.90
C GLU A 145 -25.23 -3.18 6.25
N SER A 146 -25.77 -2.26 5.45
CA SER A 146 -25.62 -0.81 5.65
C SER A 146 -26.00 -0.41 7.09
N GLY A 147 -25.02 0.00 7.89
CA GLY A 147 -25.20 0.42 9.29
C GLY A 147 -24.93 -0.66 10.35
N GLY A 148 -24.60 -1.89 9.97
CA GLY A 148 -24.11 -2.93 10.88
C GLY A 148 -22.67 -2.69 11.33
N ALA A 149 -22.34 -3.08 12.55
CA ALA A 149 -20.95 -3.18 12.98
C ALA A 149 -20.32 -4.41 12.30
N ALA A 150 -19.14 -4.26 11.74
CA ALA A 150 -18.37 -5.31 11.09
C ALA A 150 -16.94 -5.31 11.64
N THR A 151 -16.29 -6.47 11.63
CA THR A 151 -14.86 -6.57 11.95
C THR A 151 -14.06 -5.84 10.87
N ILE A 152 -13.23 -4.89 11.29
CA ILE A 152 -12.43 -4.07 10.38
C ILE A 152 -10.95 -4.44 10.43
N GLY A 153 -10.49 -4.98 11.56
CA GLY A 153 -9.11 -5.38 11.79
C GLY A 153 -8.96 -6.08 13.14
N VAL A 154 -7.72 -6.37 13.50
CA VAL A 154 -7.36 -6.81 14.85
C VAL A 154 -6.12 -6.09 15.33
N VAL A 155 -6.02 -5.90 16.64
CA VAL A 155 -4.78 -5.51 17.31
C VAL A 155 -4.23 -6.72 18.04
N VAL A 156 -2.95 -7.04 17.81
CA VAL A 156 -2.29 -8.11 18.54
C VAL A 156 -1.28 -7.53 19.53
N GLY A 157 -1.28 -8.06 20.75
CA GLY A 157 -0.19 -7.87 21.70
C GLY A 157 0.88 -8.93 21.43
N LEU A 158 1.98 -8.53 20.81
CA LEU A 158 3.04 -9.41 20.34
C LEU A 158 4.22 -9.40 21.33
N ARG A 159 4.58 -10.58 21.83
CA ARG A 159 5.86 -10.76 22.52
C ARG A 159 6.94 -11.00 21.47
N VAL A 160 7.69 -9.95 21.18
CA VAL A 160 8.72 -9.95 20.15
C VAL A 160 9.85 -10.92 20.53
N THR A 161 10.17 -11.83 19.62
CA THR A 161 11.29 -12.78 19.73
C THR A 161 12.43 -12.43 18.78
N GLU A 162 12.12 -11.79 17.65
CA GLU A 162 13.10 -11.36 16.66
C GLU A 162 12.66 -10.03 16.01
N LEU A 163 13.64 -9.17 15.77
CA LEU A 163 13.49 -7.94 14.99
C LEU A 163 14.60 -7.92 13.95
N ARG A 164 14.21 -7.88 12.68
CA ARG A 164 15.12 -7.68 11.55
C ARG A 164 15.02 -6.24 11.09
N ILE A 165 16.16 -5.57 11.04
CA ILE A 165 16.31 -4.26 10.41
C ILE A 165 16.99 -4.48 9.05
N PRO A 166 16.51 -3.88 7.96
CA PRO A 166 17.17 -3.94 6.66
C PRO A 166 18.62 -3.45 6.73
N THR A 167 19.48 -4.07 5.94
CA THR A 167 20.86 -3.62 5.73
C THR A 167 20.89 -2.40 4.82
N ASP A 168 21.97 -1.61 4.89
CA ASP A 168 22.15 -0.45 4.01
C ASP A 168 22.01 -0.81 2.52
N ALA A 169 22.52 -1.96 2.09
CA ALA A 169 22.41 -2.40 0.70
C ALA A 169 20.95 -2.66 0.27
N GLU A 170 20.16 -3.28 1.14
CA GLU A 170 18.74 -3.53 0.90
C GLU A 170 17.94 -2.21 0.90
N ILE A 171 18.32 -1.27 1.76
CA ILE A 171 17.73 0.08 1.79
C ILE A 171 18.03 0.82 0.48
N GLU A 172 19.27 0.82 0.01
CA GLU A 172 19.61 1.47 -1.26
C GLU A 172 18.85 0.86 -2.45
N GLU A 173 18.70 -0.47 -2.47
CA GLU A 173 17.92 -1.16 -3.50
C GLU A 173 16.45 -0.74 -3.47
N ARG A 174 15.83 -0.73 -2.28
CA ARG A 174 14.45 -0.23 -2.13
C ARG A 174 14.31 1.22 -2.57
N LEU A 175 15.21 2.12 -2.15
CA LEU A 175 15.16 3.53 -2.53
C LEU A 175 15.31 3.72 -4.05
N ALA A 176 16.14 2.91 -4.71
CA ALA A 176 16.27 2.92 -6.16
C ALA A 176 15.00 2.42 -6.87
N ASP A 177 14.35 1.39 -6.32
CA ASP A 177 13.08 0.87 -6.84
C ASP A 177 11.93 1.87 -6.66
N GLU A 178 11.86 2.53 -5.49
CA GLU A 178 10.89 3.61 -5.20
C GLU A 178 11.09 4.78 -6.18
N GLU A 179 12.32 5.26 -6.34
CA GLU A 179 12.65 6.34 -7.29
C GLU A 179 12.28 5.96 -8.73
N ARG A 180 12.55 4.72 -9.14
CA ARG A 180 12.16 4.21 -10.46
C ARG A 180 10.65 4.14 -10.60
N ALA A 181 9.92 3.72 -9.56
CA ALA A 181 8.47 3.66 -9.55
C ALA A 181 7.83 5.06 -9.64
N GLU A 182 8.35 6.03 -8.88
CA GLU A 182 7.90 7.43 -8.91
C GLU A 182 8.11 8.08 -10.28
N ARG A 183 9.21 7.73 -10.98
CA ARG A 183 9.46 8.19 -12.35
C ARG A 183 8.74 7.42 -13.43
N THR A 184 8.01 6.36 -13.08
CA THR A 184 7.28 5.55 -14.07
C THR A 184 5.88 6.11 -14.28
N LEU A 185 5.57 6.51 -15.52
CA LEU A 185 4.23 6.82 -15.98
C LEU A 185 3.54 5.59 -16.54
N HIS A 186 2.23 5.47 -16.29
CA HIS A 186 1.36 4.55 -17.02
C HIS A 186 0.54 5.36 -18.01
N LEU A 187 0.79 5.16 -19.30
CA LEU A 187 0.19 5.92 -20.38
C LEU A 187 -0.71 5.00 -21.19
N THR A 188 -1.95 5.42 -21.42
CA THR A 188 -2.87 4.71 -22.32
C THR A 188 -3.36 5.66 -23.39
N GLY A 189 -3.32 5.25 -24.65
CA GLY A 189 -3.90 6.05 -25.73
C GLY A 189 -3.51 5.58 -27.13
N PRO A 190 -3.81 6.39 -28.16
CA PRO A 190 -3.56 6.04 -29.55
C PRO A 190 -2.09 5.72 -29.82
N THR A 191 -1.81 4.68 -30.62
CA THR A 191 -0.44 4.24 -30.93
C THR A 191 0.45 5.36 -31.48
N GLU A 192 -0.12 6.27 -32.28
CA GLU A 192 0.56 7.44 -32.84
C GLU A 192 1.07 8.45 -31.80
N CYS A 193 0.55 8.44 -30.57
CA CYS A 193 1.06 9.28 -29.49
C CYS A 193 2.44 8.81 -28.99
N PHE A 194 2.83 7.56 -29.28
CA PHE A 194 4.09 6.95 -28.85
C PHE A 194 5.15 6.91 -29.95
N GLY A 195 4.86 7.49 -31.12
CA GLY A 195 5.78 7.60 -32.25
C GLY A 195 5.24 6.97 -33.53
N SER A 196 6.11 6.86 -34.54
CA SER A 196 5.76 6.32 -35.86
C SER A 196 5.77 4.80 -35.95
N ALA A 197 6.26 4.12 -34.90
CA ALA A 197 6.34 2.67 -34.79
C ALA A 197 5.89 2.24 -33.39
N VAL A 198 5.42 1.00 -33.27
CA VAL A 198 5.06 0.43 -31.97
C VAL A 198 6.31 0.33 -31.09
N PRO A 199 6.33 0.97 -29.91
CA PRO A 199 7.47 0.92 -29.01
C PRO A 199 7.70 -0.49 -28.46
N ARG A 200 8.95 -0.82 -28.17
CA ARG A 200 9.38 -2.07 -27.52
C ARG A 200 10.01 -1.77 -26.16
N GLU A 201 10.04 -2.78 -25.31
CA GLU A 201 10.78 -2.70 -24.06
C GLU A 201 12.26 -2.33 -24.30
N GLY A 202 12.76 -1.36 -23.55
CA GLY A 202 14.09 -0.78 -23.68
C GLY A 202 14.21 0.34 -24.73
N ASP A 203 13.18 0.59 -25.54
CA ASP A 203 13.21 1.72 -26.47
C ASP A 203 13.17 3.05 -25.71
N CYS A 204 13.88 4.04 -26.23
CA CYS A 204 13.82 5.41 -25.74
C CYS A 204 12.89 6.23 -26.65
N ILE A 205 11.77 6.70 -26.10
CA ILE A 205 10.75 7.44 -26.84
C ILE A 205 10.54 8.84 -26.26
N VAL A 206 9.94 9.70 -27.07
CA VAL A 206 9.54 11.06 -26.68
C VAL A 206 8.03 11.13 -26.78
N VAL A 207 7.37 11.55 -25.70
CA VAL A 207 5.90 11.60 -25.59
C VAL A 207 5.47 13.01 -25.17
N ASP A 208 4.47 13.57 -25.86
CA ASP A 208 3.82 14.81 -25.43
C ASP A 208 2.70 14.50 -24.44
N LEU A 209 2.96 14.70 -23.14
CA LEU A 209 1.97 14.48 -22.07
C LEU A 209 0.85 15.54 -22.05
N SER A 210 0.89 16.51 -22.96
CA SER A 210 -0.18 17.49 -23.20
C SER A 210 -1.23 16.97 -24.19
N ASP A 211 -0.96 15.86 -24.88
CA ASP A 211 -1.93 15.24 -25.79
C ASP A 211 -3.14 14.74 -24.98
N ARG A 212 -4.31 15.33 -25.26
CA ARG A 212 -5.55 15.05 -24.53
C ARG A 212 -6.11 13.65 -24.80
N ARG A 213 -5.54 12.93 -25.76
CA ARG A 213 -5.90 11.55 -26.07
C ARG A 213 -5.19 10.54 -25.17
N LEU A 214 -4.19 10.99 -24.41
CA LEU A 214 -3.50 10.15 -23.43
C LEU A 214 -4.24 10.19 -22.09
N ASP A 215 -4.61 9.01 -21.61
CA ASP A 215 -4.87 8.79 -20.19
C ASP A 215 -3.55 8.52 -19.46
N LYS A 216 -3.41 9.07 -18.25
CA LYS A 216 -2.14 9.12 -17.51
C LYS A 216 -2.35 8.68 -16.07
N GLY A 217 -1.60 7.67 -15.65
CA GLY A 217 -1.47 7.20 -14.28
C GLY A 217 -0.04 7.31 -13.76
N GLY A 218 0.12 7.20 -12.45
CA GLY A 218 1.39 7.34 -11.74
C GLY A 218 1.61 8.73 -11.13
N VAL A 219 2.71 8.88 -10.39
CA VAL A 219 3.03 10.10 -9.62
C VAL A 219 3.18 11.33 -10.53
N LEU A 220 3.76 11.12 -11.72
CA LEU A 220 4.01 12.17 -12.70
C LEU A 220 2.82 12.47 -13.63
N ALA A 221 1.63 11.88 -13.39
CA ALA A 221 0.48 12.05 -14.29
C ALA A 221 0.03 13.52 -14.47
N HIS A 222 0.36 14.37 -13.51
CA HIS A 222 0.09 15.81 -13.54
C HIS A 222 0.91 16.59 -14.58
N LEU A 223 2.03 16.04 -15.07
CA LEU A 223 2.88 16.71 -16.05
C LEU A 223 2.13 16.95 -17.38
N THR A 224 2.27 18.15 -17.93
CA THR A 224 1.72 18.55 -19.25
C THR A 224 2.81 19.15 -20.12
N ARG A 225 3.76 18.31 -20.52
CA ARG A 225 4.90 18.67 -21.36
C ARG A 225 5.38 17.49 -22.18
N VAL A 226 6.29 17.75 -23.11
CA VAL A 226 7.05 16.70 -23.79
C VAL A 226 8.08 16.14 -22.82
N VAL A 227 8.15 14.82 -22.70
CA VAL A 227 9.14 14.10 -21.90
C VAL A 227 9.82 13.02 -22.73
N ARG A 228 11.04 12.66 -22.35
CA ARG A 228 11.76 11.51 -22.85
C ARG A 228 11.80 10.42 -21.80
N GLY A 229 11.73 9.16 -22.23
CA GLY A 229 11.78 8.03 -21.31
C GLY A 229 12.08 6.71 -21.98
N GLU A 230 12.42 5.73 -21.14
CA GLU A 230 12.62 4.34 -21.51
C GLU A 230 11.31 3.56 -21.36
N VAL A 231 10.95 2.79 -22.38
CA VAL A 231 9.76 1.94 -22.37
C VAL A 231 10.04 0.72 -21.52
N LEU A 232 9.34 0.58 -20.40
CA LEU A 232 9.41 -0.59 -19.53
C LEU A 232 8.44 -1.69 -19.98
N GLN A 233 7.38 -1.30 -20.66
CA GLN A 233 6.36 -2.19 -21.18
C GLN A 233 5.59 -1.46 -22.27
N ALA A 234 5.28 -2.16 -23.36
CA ALA A 234 4.27 -1.77 -24.33
C ALA A 234 3.29 -2.92 -24.50
N SER A 235 1.99 -2.64 -24.47
CA SER A 235 0.97 -3.68 -24.55
C SER A 235 -0.24 -3.23 -25.37
N ALA A 236 -0.68 -4.11 -26.26
CA ALA A 236 -2.00 -4.03 -26.86
C ALA A 236 -3.06 -4.35 -25.79
N MET A 237 -4.10 -3.53 -25.75
CA MET A 237 -5.22 -3.71 -24.82
C MET A 237 -6.38 -4.41 -25.54
N SER A 238 -6.92 -5.46 -24.94
CA SER A 238 -8.12 -6.12 -25.42
C SER A 238 -9.11 -6.26 -24.28
N ALA A 239 -10.21 -5.51 -24.35
CA ALA A 239 -11.34 -5.69 -23.44
C ALA A 239 -12.04 -7.02 -23.76
N PHE A 240 -12.31 -7.83 -22.75
CA PHE A 240 -13.12 -9.03 -22.89
C PHE A 240 -14.32 -8.99 -21.97
N GLY A 241 -15.42 -9.57 -22.44
CA GLY A 241 -16.74 -9.38 -21.89
C GLY A 241 -17.76 -10.36 -22.45
N ARG A 242 -18.96 -10.41 -21.84
CA ARG A 242 -20.16 -10.94 -22.51
C ARG A 242 -21.09 -9.76 -22.76
N ASP A 243 -21.64 -9.72 -23.97
CA ASP A 243 -22.58 -8.69 -24.38
C ASP A 243 -22.02 -7.27 -24.16
N ALA A 244 -22.69 -6.44 -23.35
CA ALA A 244 -22.28 -5.07 -23.06
C ALA A 244 -21.45 -4.92 -21.77
N GLU A 245 -21.14 -6.01 -21.07
CA GLU A 245 -20.35 -6.00 -19.85
C GLU A 245 -18.88 -6.33 -20.14
N ILE A 246 -17.99 -5.41 -19.76
CA ILE A 246 -16.53 -5.64 -19.76
C ILE A 246 -16.18 -6.37 -18.45
N PHE A 247 -15.66 -7.58 -18.54
CA PHE A 247 -15.20 -8.37 -17.38
C PHE A 247 -13.72 -8.11 -17.05
N GLY A 248 -12.95 -7.61 -18.01
CA GLY A 248 -11.55 -7.26 -17.78
C GLY A 248 -10.86 -6.76 -19.03
N VAL A 249 -9.63 -6.28 -18.84
CA VAL A 249 -8.71 -5.90 -19.91
C VAL A 249 -7.54 -6.88 -19.90
N LEU A 250 -7.26 -7.48 -21.05
CA LEU A 250 -6.08 -8.29 -21.28
C LEU A 250 -4.99 -7.40 -21.88
N TYR A 251 -3.78 -7.52 -21.35
CA TYR A 251 -2.57 -6.88 -21.87
C TYR A 251 -1.73 -7.92 -22.59
N THR A 252 -1.40 -7.67 -23.85
CA THR A 252 -0.59 -8.59 -24.69
C THR A 252 0.50 -7.84 -25.43
N GLU A 253 1.56 -8.53 -25.81
CA GLU A 253 2.62 -7.95 -26.64
C GLU A 253 2.03 -7.49 -27.99
N PRO A 254 2.24 -6.23 -28.40
CA PRO A 254 1.67 -5.71 -29.65
C PRO A 254 2.43 -6.23 -30.87
N ASP A 255 1.70 -6.61 -31.94
CA ASP A 255 2.33 -6.98 -33.21
C ASP A 255 2.80 -5.71 -33.95
N PRO A 256 4.11 -5.53 -34.21
CA PRO A 256 4.60 -4.37 -34.93
C PRO A 256 4.15 -4.31 -36.40
N ASN A 257 3.67 -5.42 -36.99
CA ASN A 257 3.18 -5.47 -38.37
C ASN A 257 1.67 -5.23 -38.47
N ASP A 258 0.95 -5.34 -37.36
CA ASP A 258 -0.47 -5.05 -37.22
C ASP A 258 -0.68 -4.20 -35.94
N PRO A 259 -0.24 -2.94 -35.96
CA PRO A 259 -0.21 -2.11 -34.77
C PRO A 259 -1.62 -1.92 -34.22
N PRO A 260 -1.83 -2.09 -32.90
CA PRO A 260 -3.13 -1.85 -32.30
C PRO A 260 -3.51 -0.37 -32.44
N THR A 261 -4.80 -0.07 -32.32
CA THR A 261 -5.27 1.33 -32.32
C THR A 261 -4.85 2.06 -31.06
N GLU A 262 -4.79 1.37 -29.93
CA GLU A 262 -4.39 1.90 -28.63
C GLU A 262 -3.35 1.00 -27.96
N LEU A 263 -2.46 1.63 -27.20
CA LEU A 263 -1.44 0.98 -26.40
C LEU A 263 -1.53 1.43 -24.95
N MET A 264 -1.20 0.50 -24.05
CA MET A 264 -0.71 0.82 -22.72
C MET A 264 0.81 0.80 -22.75
N VAL A 265 1.45 1.87 -22.29
CA VAL A 265 2.90 2.01 -22.19
C VAL A 265 3.27 2.37 -20.76
N ARG A 266 4.18 1.58 -20.17
CA ARG A 266 4.88 1.99 -18.94
C ARG A 266 6.16 2.69 -19.36
N LEU A 267 6.27 3.98 -19.04
CA LEU A 267 7.39 4.82 -19.45
C LEU A 267 8.17 5.28 -18.21
N LEU A 268 9.45 4.91 -18.13
CA LEU A 268 10.37 5.45 -17.14
C LEU A 268 10.92 6.78 -17.64
N VAL A 269 10.52 7.88 -17.02
CA VAL A 269 10.92 9.24 -17.42
C VAL A 269 12.40 9.48 -17.06
N GLU A 270 13.15 10.13 -17.96
CA GLU A 270 14.54 10.54 -17.70
C GLU A 270 14.60 11.53 -16.51
N PRO A 271 15.59 11.44 -15.60
CA PRO A 271 15.66 12.30 -14.40
C PRO A 271 15.59 13.81 -14.70
N ASP A 272 16.27 14.27 -15.76
CA ASP A 272 16.33 15.68 -16.17
C ASP A 272 14.94 16.23 -16.57
N ASP A 273 14.05 15.34 -17.03
CA ASP A 273 12.67 15.64 -17.40
C ASP A 273 11.70 15.53 -16.20
N VAL A 274 12.20 15.32 -14.99
CA VAL A 274 11.44 15.37 -13.73
C VAL A 274 11.73 16.69 -12.99
N GLU A 275 13.00 17.05 -12.83
CA GLU A 275 13.46 18.20 -12.01
C GLU A 275 13.06 19.59 -12.56
N THR A 276 12.68 19.66 -13.84
CA THR A 276 12.24 20.90 -14.48
C THR A 276 10.74 21.19 -14.30
N ALA A 277 10.04 20.46 -13.42
CA ALA A 277 8.61 20.61 -13.13
C ALA A 277 8.31 21.70 -12.09
#